data_AF-A0A1I0WAC1-F1
#
_entry.id   AF-A0A1I0WAC1-F1
#
_cell.length_a   1.000
_cell.length_b   1.000
_cell.length_c   1.000
_cell.angle_alpha   90.00
_cell.angle_beta   90.00
_cell.angle_gamma   90.00
#
_symmetry.space_group_name_H-M   'P 1'
#
loop_
_entity.id
_entity.type
_entity.pdbx_description
1 polymer ?
#
loop_
_entity_poly.entity_id
_entity_poly.type
_entity_poly.pdbx_seq_one_letter_code
_entity_poly.pdbx_strand_id
1 'polypeptide(L)'
;MMSVKAAISKIKPGFYGYQVFTGDEKIAEDYDYSRIADVIKAIAGDVDESHAVELSYSHFVVGTYTGLELDFRSEEIAEMVVERMGRLHGD
;
A
#
# COMPACT_ATOMS: atom_id res chain seq x y z
N MET A 1 -0.26 -20.84 1.77
CA MET A 1 -0.68 -19.43 1.87
C MET A 1 -0.52 -18.81 0.50
N MET A 2 -1.58 -18.28 -0.09
CA MET A 2 -1.46 -17.45 -1.31
C MET A 2 -0.91 -16.09 -0.90
N SER A 3 0.06 -15.55 -1.65
CA SER A 3 0.66 -14.25 -1.37
C SER A 3 -0.22 -13.13 -1.92
N VAL A 4 -0.57 -12.16 -1.07
CA VAL A 4 -1.24 -10.93 -1.50
C VAL A 4 -0.19 -9.85 -1.72
N LYS A 5 -0.26 -9.15 -2.85
CA LYS A 5 0.60 -8.00 -3.16
C LYS A 5 -0.27 -6.76 -3.31
N ALA A 6 0.11 -5.68 -2.66
CA ALA A 6 -0.53 -4.37 -2.81
C ALA A 6 0.50 -3.36 -3.30
N ALA A 7 0.16 -2.65 -4.38
CA ALA A 7 1.02 -1.65 -5.00
C ALA A 7 0.35 -0.28 -4.93
N ILE A 8 0.99 0.65 -4.22
CA ILE A 8 0.61 2.06 -4.18
C ILE A 8 1.39 2.80 -5.26
N SER A 9 0.71 3.69 -5.96
CA SER A 9 1.31 4.55 -6.99
C SER A 9 0.86 5.99 -6.84
N LYS A 10 1.75 6.92 -7.22
CA LYS A 10 1.39 8.32 -7.37
C LYS A 10 0.84 8.54 -8.77
N ILE A 11 -0.40 9.01 -8.87
CA ILE A 11 -1.10 9.20 -10.14
C ILE A 11 -0.84 10.60 -10.70
N LYS A 12 -0.93 11.60 -9.83
CA LYS A 12 -0.66 13.02 -10.13
C LYS A 12 -0.14 13.70 -8.86
N PRO A 13 0.42 14.92 -8.93
CA PRO A 13 0.88 15.62 -7.73
C PRO A 13 -0.20 15.69 -6.65
N GLY A 14 0.08 15.10 -5.47
CA GLY A 14 -0.84 15.07 -4.34
C GLY A 14 -1.93 14.00 -4.38
N PHE A 15 -1.94 13.11 -5.39
CA PHE A 15 -2.93 12.05 -5.49
C PHE A 15 -2.31 10.67 -5.74
N TYR A 16 -2.90 9.67 -5.10
CA TYR A 16 -2.42 8.30 -5.04
C TYR A 16 -3.53 7.32 -5.43
N GLY A 17 -3.14 6.12 -5.85
CA GLY A 17 -4.02 5.00 -6.09
C GLY A 17 -3.33 3.69 -5.74
N TYR A 18 -4.08 2.60 -5.79
CA TYR A 18 -3.55 1.27 -5.51
C TYR A 18 -4.10 0.18 -6.42
N GLN A 19 -3.38 -0.95 -6.41
CA GLN A 19 -3.81 -2.20 -7.02
C GLN A 19 -3.47 -3.35 -6.06
N VAL A 20 -4.38 -4.31 -5.90
CA VAL A 20 -4.19 -5.51 -5.07
C VAL A 20 -4.23 -6.76 -5.95
N PHE A 21 -3.32 -7.69 -5.71
CA PHE A 21 -3.16 -8.92 -6.47
C PHE A 21 -3.09 -10.14 -5.55
N THR A 22 -3.70 -11.24 -5.99
CA THR A 22 -3.52 -12.58 -5.42
C THR A 22 -2.90 -13.48 -6.49
N GLY A 23 -1.62 -13.81 -6.33
CA GLY A 23 -0.85 -14.39 -7.43
C GLY A 23 -0.71 -13.40 -8.58
N ASP A 24 -1.16 -13.78 -9.77
CA ASP A 24 -1.16 -12.93 -10.98
C ASP A 24 -2.53 -12.24 -11.24
N GLU A 25 -3.54 -12.54 -10.41
CA GLU A 25 -4.88 -11.98 -10.57
C GLU A 25 -5.02 -10.67 -9.79
N LYS A 26 -5.46 -9.61 -10.47
CA LYS A 26 -5.81 -8.33 -9.84
C LYS A 26 -7.21 -8.42 -9.26
N ILE A 27 -7.35 -8.24 -7.96
CA ILE A 27 -8.63 -8.38 -7.24
C ILE A 27 -9.27 -7.04 -6.89
N ALA A 28 -8.48 -5.97 -6.77
CA ALA A 28 -8.97 -4.64 -6.45
C ALA A 28 -8.07 -3.56 -7.07
N GLU A 29 -8.66 -2.41 -7.40
CA GLU A 29 -7.95 -1.19 -7.73
C GLU A 29 -8.84 0.03 -7.46
N ASP A 30 -8.22 1.12 -7.02
CA ASP A 30 -8.90 2.41 -6.87
C ASP A 30 -7.90 3.57 -6.89
N TYR A 31 -8.41 4.79 -7.08
CA TYR A 31 -7.63 5.99 -7.40
C TYR A 31 -8.14 7.23 -6.66
N ASP A 32 -7.46 8.36 -6.88
CA ASP A 32 -7.85 9.70 -6.40
C ASP A 32 -7.84 9.90 -4.87
N TYR A 33 -7.00 9.15 -4.15
CA TYR A 33 -6.74 9.40 -2.73
C TYR A 33 -5.77 10.55 -2.54
N SER A 34 -6.06 11.48 -1.63
CA SER A 34 -5.17 12.62 -1.32
C SER A 34 -4.08 12.31 -0.28
N ARG A 35 -4.21 11.20 0.44
CA ARG A 35 -3.27 10.75 1.48
C ARG A 35 -2.94 9.28 1.30
N ILE A 36 -1.69 8.91 1.57
CA ILE A 36 -1.23 7.51 1.50
C ILE A 36 -1.90 6.65 2.58
N ALA A 37 -2.15 7.20 3.78
CA ALA A 37 -2.82 6.48 4.85
C ALA A 37 -4.22 6.00 4.44
N ASP A 38 -4.97 6.84 3.71
CA ASP A 38 -6.31 6.48 3.21
C ASP A 38 -6.23 5.35 2.17
N VAL A 39 -5.18 5.34 1.34
CA VAL A 39 -4.92 4.24 0.40
C VAL A 39 -4.63 2.93 1.15
N ILE A 40 -3.77 2.97 2.16
CA ILE A 40 -3.43 1.79 2.97
C ILE A 40 -4.68 1.23 3.65
N LYS A 41 -5.55 2.10 4.15
CA LYS A 41 -6.82 1.71 4.76
C LYS A 41 -7.81 1.11 3.75
N ALA A 42 -7.85 1.65 2.53
CA ALA A 42 -8.66 1.06 1.45
C ALA A 42 -8.16 -0.35 1.10
N ILE A 43 -6.85 -0.54 0.96
CA ILE A 43 -6.23 -1.87 0.76
C ILE A 43 -6.63 -2.83 1.88
N ALA A 44 -6.60 -2.38 3.14
CA ALA A 44 -7.00 -3.19 4.29
C ALA A 44 -8.47 -3.66 4.21
N GLY A 45 -9.36 -2.87 3.62
CA GLY A 45 -10.76 -3.25 3.39
C GLY A 45 -10.97 -4.26 2.26
N ASP A 46 -10.02 -4.37 1.33
CA ASP A 46 -10.07 -5.28 0.18
C ASP A 46 -9.40 -6.64 0.45
N VAL A 47 -8.70 -6.78 1.58
CA VAL A 47 -7.99 -7.99 1.98
C VAL A 47 -8.54 -8.52 3.29
N ASP A 48 -8.44 -9.83 3.49
CA ASP A 48 -8.80 -10.43 4.77
C ASP A 48 -7.74 -10.11 5.84
N GLU A 49 -8.20 -9.90 7.08
CA GLU A 49 -7.39 -9.41 8.20
C GLU A 49 -6.16 -10.27 8.51
N SER A 50 -6.22 -11.57 8.22
CA SER A 50 -5.18 -12.54 8.52
C SER A 50 -4.16 -12.74 7.39
N HIS A 51 -4.42 -12.19 6.20
CA HIS A 51 -3.57 -12.37 5.04
C HIS A 51 -2.30 -11.51 5.13
N ALA A 52 -1.16 -12.13 4.81
CA ALA A 52 0.09 -11.40 4.63
C ALA A 52 0.07 -10.64 3.29
N VAL A 53 0.25 -9.32 3.38
CA VAL A 53 0.24 -8.36 2.28
C VAL A 53 1.64 -7.78 2.13
N GLU A 54 2.28 -8.04 0.98
CA GLU A 54 3.48 -7.33 0.57
C GLU A 54 3.09 -5.97 0.02
N LEU A 55 3.39 -4.90 0.78
CA LEU A 55 3.07 -3.53 0.40
C LEU A 55 4.24 -2.90 -0.34
N SER A 56 3.98 -2.33 -1.51
CA SER A 56 4.97 -1.62 -2.32
C SER A 56 4.50 -0.22 -2.69
N TYR A 57 5.46 0.70 -2.91
CA TYR A 57 5.21 2.03 -3.44
C TYR A 57 6.15 2.30 -4.62
N SER A 58 5.61 2.62 -5.79
CA SER A 58 6.40 2.88 -7.02
C SER A 58 7.49 1.81 -7.28
N HIS A 59 7.10 0.53 -7.19
CA HIS A 59 7.96 -0.67 -7.33
C HIS A 59 8.90 -0.99 -6.16
N PHE A 60 8.98 -0.17 -5.12
CA PHE A 60 9.78 -0.45 -3.93
C PHE A 60 8.96 -1.13 -2.86
N VAL A 61 9.42 -2.31 -2.38
CA VAL A 61 8.78 -2.99 -1.25
C VAL A 61 9.02 -2.19 0.03
N VAL A 62 7.93 -1.79 0.66
CA VAL A 62 7.89 -1.06 1.93
C VAL A 62 8.04 -2.04 3.07
N GLY A 63 7.26 -3.12 3.04
CA GLY A 63 7.26 -4.16 4.05
C GLY A 63 6.16 -5.20 3.79
N THR A 64 6.07 -6.17 4.69
CA THR A 64 4.99 -7.16 4.71
C THR A 64 4.19 -6.97 5.99
N TYR A 65 2.88 -6.84 5.85
CA TYR A 65 1.94 -6.58 6.94
C TYR A 65 0.74 -7.49 6.83
N THR A 66 0.08 -7.78 7.93
CA THR A 66 -1.26 -8.37 7.90
C THR A 66 -2.31 -7.33 7.50
N GLY A 67 -3.46 -7.76 6.97
CA GLY A 67 -4.59 -6.85 6.71
C GLY A 67 -4.99 -6.07 7.97
N LEU A 68 -4.96 -6.72 9.14
CA LEU A 68 -5.21 -6.09 10.44
C LEU A 68 -4.21 -4.96 10.75
N GLU A 69 -2.91 -5.18 10.52
CA GLU A 69 -1.89 -4.15 10.74
C GLU A 69 -2.06 -2.96 9.80
N LEU A 70 -2.46 -3.20 8.54
CA LEU A 70 -2.74 -2.11 7.60
C LEU A 70 -3.88 -1.21 8.09
N ASP A 71 -4.95 -1.77 8.66
CA ASP A 71 -6.07 -0.98 9.19
C ASP A 71 -5.66 -0.14 10.42
N PHE A 72 -5.03 -0.78 11.41
CA PHE A 72 -4.69 -0.12 12.68
C PHE A 72 -3.46 0.80 12.61
N ARG A 73 -2.51 0.55 11.71
CA ARG A 73 -1.23 1.26 11.63
C ARG A 73 -1.05 2.02 10.31
N SER A 74 -2.14 2.30 9.58
CA SER A 74 -2.11 2.99 8.28
C SER A 74 -1.31 4.29 8.28
N GLU A 75 -1.46 5.14 9.30
CA GLU A 75 -0.72 6.41 9.43
C GLU A 75 0.79 6.18 9.65
N GLU A 76 1.16 5.27 10.55
CA GLU A 76 2.56 4.92 10.82
C GLU A 76 3.24 4.33 9.57
N ILE A 77 2.55 3.44 8.87
CA ILE A 77 3.05 2.84 7.63
C ILE A 77 3.16 3.90 6.54
N ALA A 78 2.21 4.84 6.43
CA ALA A 78 2.28 5.94 5.49
C ALA A 78 3.49 6.85 5.75
N GLU A 79 3.80 7.16 7.00
CA GLU A 79 5.01 7.90 7.38
C GLU A 79 6.27 7.13 6.95
N MET A 80 6.34 5.83 7.20
CA MET A 80 7.46 4.98 6.76
C MET A 80 7.63 5.01 5.23
N VAL A 81 6.53 4.98 4.47
CA VAL A 81 6.55 5.10 3.00
C VAL A 81 7.18 6.44 2.60
N VAL A 82 6.70 7.55 3.17
CA VAL A 82 7.19 8.90 2.86
C VAL A 82 8.67 9.05 3.22
N GLU A 83 9.08 8.62 4.41
CA GLU A 83 10.47 8.68 4.86
C GLU A 83 11.41 7.87 3.96
N ARG A 84 10.96 6.69 3.51
CA ARG A 84 11.75 5.83 2.65
C ARG A 84 11.91 6.44 1.25
N MET A 85 10.86 7.05 0.72
CA MET A 85 10.93 7.75 -0.57
C MET A 85 11.72 9.07 -0.49
N GLY A 86 11.68 9.77 0.65
CA GLY A 86 12.51 10.95 0.89
C GLY A 86 14.00 10.63 0.91
N ARG A 87 14.38 9.47 1.49
CA ARG A 87 15.77 8.97 1.48
C ARG A 87 16.26 8.54 0.10
N LEU A 88 15.38 8.04 -0.77
CA LEU A 88 15.74 7.56 -2.11
C LEU A 88 15.89 8.68 -3.16
N HIS A 89 15.24 9.83 -2.93
CA HIS A 89 15.31 10.99 -3.82
C HIS A 89 16.12 12.15 -3.24
N GLY A 90 16.71 11.96 -2.07
CA GLY A 90 17.58 12.92 -1.40
C GLY A 90 19.05 12.56 -1.62
N ASP A 91 19.53 12.77 -2.85
CA ASP A 91 20.91 13.08 -3.24
C ASP A 91 20.89 13.80 -4.60
#